data_AF-A0A0M6XQH7-F1
#
_entry.id   AF-A0A0M6XQH7-F1
#
_cell.length_a   1.000
_cell.length_b   1.000
_cell.length_c   1.000
_cell.angle_alpha   90.00
_cell.angle_beta   90.00
_cell.angle_gamma   90.00
#
_symmetry.space_group_name_H-M   'P 1'
#
loop_
_entity.id
_entity.type
_entity.pdbx_description
1 polymer ?
#
loop_
_entity_poly.entity_id
_entity_poly.type
_entity_poly.pdbx_seq_one_letter_code
_entity_poly.pdbx_strand_id
1 'polypeptide(L)'
;MDRTEMLIGLAADLGHEVDTAPAIAMIEEQSGWWEVTRDCGACMADVAQCASLSMIGACAVPFEMSPLGDLNALRREGTAYLAGDPVDEVNAGLAIVGLGATAAIAVTGGSSATIKAGTGLLRLARRMGSLTPELARLLRVPIRWDAVPGWLRGAAPLSDVTDVARLERLGTVAADFGRVREATSTAEALRLARHVDGPEDAARLARVAEAAGPRTTRSFAVLGKARVFRATVRLSRAAAGTLLLIWLSLAQVAAVLGTRTTALLLRWLAPKPVDRRRGAGQS
;
A
#
# COMPACT_ATOMS: atom_id res chain seq x y z
N MET A 1 29.20 13.59 13.90
CA MET A 1 28.87 13.60 12.46
C MET A 1 27.72 14.56 12.18
N ASP A 2 26.52 14.36 12.75
CA ASP A 2 25.28 15.10 12.43
C ASP A 2 25.38 16.64 12.55
N ARG A 3 25.99 17.15 13.63
CA ARG A 3 26.10 18.61 13.84
C ARG A 3 27.02 19.29 12.81
N THR A 4 28.09 18.62 12.40
CA THR A 4 29.07 19.20 11.47
C THR A 4 28.51 19.28 10.05
N GLU A 5 27.86 18.22 9.58
CA GLU A 5 27.18 18.19 8.27
C GLU A 5 26.02 19.19 8.21
N MET A 6 25.21 19.28 9.28
CA MET A 6 24.13 20.27 9.38
C MET A 6 24.67 21.71 9.34
N LEU A 7 25.79 22.00 10.02
CA LEU A 7 26.39 23.33 10.03
C LEU A 7 27.03 23.71 8.68
N ILE A 8 27.61 22.73 7.97
CA ILE A 8 28.14 22.93 6.62
C ILE A 8 27.00 23.21 5.62
N GLY A 9 25.91 22.45 5.69
CA GLY A 9 24.72 22.70 4.86
C GLY A 9 24.08 24.06 5.12
N LEU A 10 23.97 24.45 6.40
CA LEU A 10 23.44 25.77 6.79
C LEU A 10 24.35 26.92 6.33
N ALA A 11 25.67 26.75 6.39
CA ALA A 11 26.62 27.75 5.90
C ALA A 11 26.51 27.98 4.38
N ALA A 12 26.31 26.90 3.62
CA ALA A 12 26.07 26.96 2.18
C ALA A 12 24.75 27.68 1.85
N ASP A 13 23.67 27.38 2.59
CA ASP A 13 22.37 28.04 2.41
C ASP A 13 22.40 29.54 2.77
N LEU A 14 23.29 29.94 3.68
CA LEU A 14 23.49 31.33 4.10
C LEU A 14 24.54 32.09 3.28
N GLY A 15 25.16 31.45 2.28
CA GLY A 15 26.16 32.07 1.40
C GLY A 15 27.47 32.43 2.10
N HIS A 16 27.80 31.74 3.20
CA HIS A 16 29.07 31.92 3.90
C HIS A 16 30.07 30.84 3.47
N GLU A 17 31.21 31.25 2.91
CA GLU A 17 32.32 30.34 2.61
C GLU A 17 32.98 29.90 3.93
N VAL A 18 32.74 28.66 4.32
CA VAL A 18 33.41 28.00 5.44
C VAL A 18 34.45 27.04 4.85
N ASP A 19 35.68 27.08 5.35
CA ASP A 19 36.70 26.10 4.97
C ASP A 19 36.32 24.71 5.49
N THR A 20 35.83 23.86 4.59
CA THR A 20 35.37 22.50 4.88
C THR A 20 36.47 21.46 4.81
N ALA A 21 37.68 21.81 4.34
CA ALA A 21 38.77 20.86 4.16
C ALA A 21 39.15 20.09 5.45
N PRO A 22 39.27 20.72 6.63
CA PRO A 22 39.58 19.97 7.86
C PRO A 22 38.39 19.13 8.36
N ALA A 23 37.15 19.52 8.07
CA ALA A 23 35.97 18.74 8.43
C ALA A 23 35.80 17.50 7.55
N ILE A 24 36.06 17.64 6.24
CA ILE A 24 36.05 16.54 5.27
C ILE A 24 37.19 15.56 5.55
N ALA A 25 38.40 16.06 5.83
CA ALA A 25 39.53 15.22 6.22
C ALA A 25 39.25 14.40 7.49
N MET A 26 38.58 14.99 8.49
CA MET A 26 38.19 14.28 9.72
C MET A 26 37.09 13.22 9.48
N ILE A 27 36.22 13.41 8.49
CA ILE A 27 35.20 12.42 8.08
C ILE A 27 35.87 11.25 7.33
N GLU A 28 36.82 11.56 6.44
CA GLU A 28 37.55 10.56 5.64
C GLU A 28 38.53 9.73 6.48
N GLU A 29 39.19 10.33 7.47
CA GLU A 29 40.17 9.65 8.34
C GLU A 29 39.52 8.66 9.33
N GLN A 30 38.23 8.81 9.63
CA GLN A 30 37.50 7.93 10.56
C GLN A 30 36.65 6.83 9.88
N SER A 31 36.50 6.81 8.56
CA SER A 31 35.63 5.82 7.90
C SER A 31 36.44 4.62 7.39
N GLY A 32 36.84 3.74 8.30
CA GLY A 32 37.11 2.36 7.89
C GLY A 32 35.83 1.79 7.27
N TRP A 33 35.82 1.47 5.98
CA TRP A 33 34.65 0.88 5.29
C TRP A 33 34.06 -0.33 6.05
N TRP A 34 34.91 -1.05 6.79
CA TRP A 34 34.55 -2.16 7.66
C TRP A 34 33.78 -1.75 8.93
N GLU A 35 34.16 -0.63 9.56
CA GLU A 35 33.45 -0.08 10.72
C GLU A 35 32.08 0.45 10.30
N VAL A 36 31.99 1.18 9.19
CA VAL A 36 30.71 1.64 8.63
C VAL A 36 29.79 0.46 8.30
N THR A 37 30.34 -0.62 7.73
CA THR A 37 29.56 -1.84 7.41
C THR A 37 29.08 -2.55 8.68
N ARG A 38 29.94 -2.67 9.69
CA ARG A 38 29.60 -3.29 10.98
C ARG A 38 28.52 -2.49 11.69
N ASP A 39 28.66 -1.17 11.76
CA ASP A 39 27.70 -0.30 12.44
C ASP A 39 26.36 -0.26 11.71
N CYS A 40 26.36 -0.27 10.37
CA CYS A 40 25.14 -0.44 9.61
C CYS A 40 24.50 -1.81 9.83
N GLY A 41 25.29 -2.89 9.92
CA GLY A 41 24.78 -4.22 10.25
C GLY A 41 24.14 -4.28 11.64
N ALA A 42 24.77 -3.68 12.65
CA ALA A 42 24.22 -3.56 14.00
C ALA A 42 22.91 -2.74 14.01
N CYS A 43 22.90 -1.60 13.33
CA CYS A 43 21.74 -0.73 13.16
C CYS A 43 20.57 -1.41 12.42
N MET A 44 20.85 -2.25 11.42
CA MET A 44 19.84 -3.06 10.72
C MET A 44 19.27 -4.16 11.62
N ALA A 45 20.10 -4.79 12.44
CA ALA A 45 19.67 -5.83 13.38
C ALA A 45 18.78 -5.25 14.50
N ASP A 46 19.16 -4.08 15.00
CA ASP A 46 18.44 -3.34 16.04
C ASP A 46 18.62 -1.82 15.87
N VAL A 47 17.51 -1.13 15.63
CA VAL A 47 17.50 0.32 15.40
C VAL A 47 17.98 1.11 16.63
N ALA A 48 17.87 0.53 17.83
CA ALA A 48 18.39 1.16 19.05
C ALA A 48 19.93 1.28 19.05
N GLN A 49 20.62 0.54 18.17
CA GLN A 49 22.08 0.55 18.04
C GLN A 49 22.57 1.54 16.97
N CYS A 50 21.67 2.27 16.29
CA CYS A 50 22.06 3.25 15.28
C CYS A 50 22.66 4.50 15.93
N ALA A 51 23.87 4.89 15.49
CA ALA A 51 24.59 6.05 16.03
C ALA A 51 23.99 7.41 15.63
N SER A 52 23.21 7.48 14.55
CA SER A 52 22.63 8.73 14.05
C SER A 52 21.34 8.50 13.25
N LEU A 53 20.57 9.58 13.06
CA LEU A 53 19.38 9.60 12.20
C LEU A 53 19.72 9.34 10.72
N SER A 54 20.87 9.85 10.25
CA SER A 54 21.34 9.57 8.89
C SER A 54 21.59 8.09 8.67
N MET A 55 22.14 7.39 9.68
CA MET A 55 22.37 5.94 9.61
C MET A 55 21.05 5.15 9.61
N ILE A 56 20.05 5.59 10.37
CA ILE A 56 18.71 5.00 10.33
C ILE A 56 18.13 5.11 8.92
N GLY A 57 18.23 6.28 8.30
CA GLY A 57 17.74 6.53 6.94
C GLY A 57 18.48 5.73 5.87
N ALA A 58 19.81 5.60 5.99
CA ALA A 58 20.65 4.95 5.00
C ALA A 58 20.66 3.42 5.11
N CYS A 59 20.58 2.87 6.34
CA CYS A 59 20.79 1.44 6.60
C CYS A 59 19.53 0.75 7.12
N ALA A 60 18.95 1.21 8.24
CA ALA A 60 17.83 0.52 8.87
C ALA A 60 16.52 0.60 8.05
N VAL A 61 16.18 1.79 7.52
CA VAL A 61 14.91 1.99 6.79
C VAL A 61 14.86 1.13 5.51
N PRO A 62 15.86 1.14 4.61
CA PRO A 62 15.84 0.27 3.44
C PRO A 62 15.84 -1.22 3.80
N PHE A 63 16.57 -1.61 4.84
CA PHE A 63 16.58 -2.98 5.32
C PHE A 63 15.21 -3.44 5.83
N GLU A 64 14.52 -2.62 6.62
CA GLU A 64 13.16 -2.91 7.10
C GLU A 64 12.14 -3.05 5.95
N MET A 65 12.37 -2.37 4.82
CA MET A 65 11.53 -2.52 3.62
C MET A 65 11.84 -3.79 2.81
N SER A 66 12.94 -4.47 3.09
CA SER A 66 13.36 -5.69 2.38
C SER A 66 12.70 -6.95 2.96
N PRO A 67 12.80 -8.11 2.27
CA PRO A 67 12.39 -9.39 2.83
C PRO A 67 13.20 -9.79 4.08
N LEU A 68 14.48 -9.40 4.14
CA LEU A 68 15.33 -9.62 5.32
C LEU A 68 14.82 -8.83 6.53
N GLY A 69 14.25 -7.65 6.29
CA GLY A 69 13.57 -6.87 7.31
C GLY A 69 12.36 -7.61 7.90
N ASP A 70 11.61 -8.37 7.10
CA ASP A 70 10.51 -9.23 7.58
C ASP A 70 11.00 -10.40 8.42
N LEU A 71 12.08 -11.06 8.00
CA LEU A 71 12.71 -12.10 8.81
C LEU A 71 13.26 -11.53 10.13
N ASN A 72 13.89 -10.35 10.13
CA ASN A 72 14.39 -9.73 11.36
C ASN A 72 13.25 -9.31 12.30
N ALA A 73 12.12 -8.85 11.78
CA ALA A 73 10.94 -8.61 12.63
C ALA A 73 10.46 -9.90 13.28
N LEU A 74 10.26 -10.98 12.52
CA LEU A 74 9.85 -12.26 13.09
C LEU A 74 10.86 -12.80 14.10
N ARG A 75 12.15 -12.65 13.82
CA ARG A 75 13.22 -13.00 14.77
C ARG A 75 13.04 -12.23 16.08
N ARG A 76 12.90 -10.91 16.04
CA ARG A 76 12.76 -10.06 17.24
C ARG A 76 11.51 -10.40 18.05
N GLU A 77 10.37 -10.51 17.38
CA GLU A 77 9.11 -10.84 18.04
C GLU A 77 9.10 -12.29 18.57
N GLY A 78 9.75 -13.22 17.87
CA GLY A 78 9.96 -14.58 18.35
C GLY A 78 10.91 -14.67 19.54
N THR A 79 11.97 -13.85 19.57
CA THR A 79 12.85 -13.77 20.75
C THR A 79 12.12 -13.18 21.95
N ALA A 80 11.25 -12.19 21.75
CA ALA A 80 10.40 -11.65 22.81
C ALA A 80 9.44 -12.72 23.36
N TYR A 81 8.80 -13.50 22.48
CA TYR A 81 7.95 -14.63 22.88
C TYR A 81 8.70 -15.64 23.76
N LEU A 82 9.92 -16.05 23.36
CA LEU A 82 10.73 -17.00 24.12
C LEU A 82 11.20 -16.44 25.47
N ALA A 83 11.41 -15.13 25.55
CA ALA A 83 11.77 -14.43 26.78
C ALA A 83 10.57 -14.18 27.72
N GLY A 84 9.34 -14.43 27.25
CA GLY A 84 8.11 -14.07 27.98
C GLY A 84 7.79 -12.57 27.93
N ASP A 85 8.45 -11.82 27.05
CA ASP A 85 8.24 -10.39 26.86
C ASP A 85 6.99 -10.10 26.00
N PRO A 86 6.42 -8.90 26.09
CA PRO A 86 5.32 -8.50 25.21
C PRO A 86 5.72 -8.56 23.72
N VAL A 87 4.92 -9.28 22.94
CA VAL A 87 5.08 -9.42 21.49
C VAL A 87 4.28 -8.34 20.75
N ASP A 88 4.90 -7.65 19.79
CA ASP A 88 4.15 -6.77 18.86
C ASP A 88 3.52 -7.61 17.74
N GLU A 89 2.29 -8.07 18.00
CA GLU A 89 1.47 -8.84 17.06
C GLU A 89 1.19 -8.10 15.73
N VAL A 90 1.17 -6.75 15.75
CA VAL A 90 0.99 -5.97 14.51
C VAL A 90 2.24 -6.08 13.66
N ASN A 91 3.41 -5.87 14.26
CA ASN A 91 4.69 -5.97 13.58
C ASN A 91 4.92 -7.39 13.03
N ALA A 92 4.65 -8.41 13.85
CA ALA A 92 4.78 -9.81 13.44
C ALA A 92 3.80 -10.17 12.31
N GLY A 93 2.53 -9.77 12.41
CA GLY A 93 1.55 -10.00 11.35
C GLY A 93 1.95 -9.35 10.02
N LEU A 94 2.44 -8.10 10.07
CA LEU A 94 2.92 -7.38 8.88
C LEU A 94 4.15 -8.04 8.26
N ALA A 95 5.03 -8.61 9.08
CA ALA A 95 6.18 -9.38 8.61
C ALA A 95 5.76 -10.68 7.92
N ILE A 96 4.78 -11.41 8.47
CA ILE A 96 4.21 -12.60 7.82
C ILE A 96 3.62 -12.25 6.45
N VAL A 97 2.80 -11.20 6.38
CA VAL A 97 2.23 -10.72 5.11
C VAL A 97 3.34 -10.28 4.14
N GLY A 98 4.36 -9.58 4.63
CA GLY A 98 5.49 -9.13 3.80
C GLY A 98 6.27 -10.29 3.18
N LEU A 99 6.52 -11.36 3.95
CA LEU A 99 7.16 -12.57 3.44
C LEU A 99 6.29 -13.31 2.44
N GLY A 100 5.00 -13.49 2.75
CA GLY A 100 4.04 -14.11 1.84
C GLY A 100 3.95 -13.33 0.52
N ALA A 101 3.87 -12.00 0.60
CA ALA A 101 3.87 -11.11 -0.55
C ALA A 101 5.17 -11.25 -1.36
N THR A 102 6.34 -11.24 -0.70
CA THR A 102 7.63 -11.43 -1.37
C THR A 102 7.68 -12.74 -2.15
N ALA A 103 7.25 -13.85 -1.53
CA ALA A 103 7.21 -15.16 -2.19
C ALA A 103 6.27 -15.16 -3.41
N ALA A 104 5.22 -14.34 -3.39
CA ALA A 104 4.21 -14.25 -4.44
C ALA A 104 4.52 -13.22 -5.55
N ILE A 105 5.60 -12.41 -5.46
CA ILE A 105 5.93 -11.36 -6.45
C ILE A 105 6.05 -11.93 -7.87
N ALA A 106 6.79 -13.03 -8.04
CA ALA A 106 7.01 -13.64 -9.37
C ALA A 106 5.72 -14.20 -9.99
N VAL A 107 4.73 -14.59 -9.17
CA VAL A 107 3.50 -15.25 -9.61
C VAL A 107 2.37 -14.26 -9.90
N THR A 108 2.33 -13.13 -9.18
CA THR A 108 1.16 -12.25 -9.12
C THR A 108 1.25 -11.00 -9.99
N GLY A 109 2.25 -10.91 -10.87
CA GLY A 109 2.40 -9.80 -11.82
C GLY A 109 2.60 -8.43 -11.16
N GLY A 110 3.25 -8.38 -9.98
CA GLY A 110 3.58 -7.14 -9.29
C GLY A 110 2.54 -6.65 -8.26
N SER A 111 1.33 -7.24 -8.21
CA SER A 111 0.35 -6.90 -7.17
C SER A 111 0.84 -7.24 -5.75
N SER A 112 1.69 -8.25 -5.59
CA SER A 112 2.33 -8.52 -4.29
C SER A 112 3.45 -7.53 -3.94
N ALA A 113 3.99 -6.80 -4.92
CA ALA A 113 5.00 -5.77 -4.66
C ALA A 113 4.39 -4.56 -3.94
N THR A 114 3.14 -4.19 -4.27
CA THR A 114 2.42 -3.11 -3.57
C THR A 114 2.06 -3.51 -2.14
N ILE A 115 1.67 -4.77 -1.92
CA ILE A 115 1.47 -5.31 -0.56
C ILE A 115 2.77 -5.24 0.25
N LYS A 116 3.89 -5.74 -0.30
CA LYS A 116 5.21 -5.70 0.38
C LYS A 116 5.65 -4.28 0.72
N ALA A 117 5.46 -3.35 -0.22
CA ALA A 117 5.71 -1.94 0.02
C ALA A 117 4.87 -1.38 1.17
N GLY A 118 3.60 -1.77 1.22
CA GLY A 118 2.66 -1.39 2.26
C GLY A 118 2.98 -1.96 3.64
N THR A 119 3.39 -3.24 3.72
CA THR A 119 3.76 -3.85 5.01
C THR A 119 4.99 -3.19 5.61
N GLY A 120 6.00 -2.91 4.79
CA GLY A 120 7.17 -2.15 5.21
C GLY A 120 6.77 -0.76 5.73
N LEU A 121 5.97 -0.02 4.94
CA LEU A 121 5.50 1.30 5.33
C LEU A 121 4.74 1.30 6.67
N LEU A 122 3.82 0.35 6.86
CA LEU A 122 3.03 0.22 8.08
C LEU A 122 3.90 -0.13 9.30
N ARG A 123 4.90 -1.00 9.13
CA ARG A 123 5.86 -1.30 10.20
C ARG A 123 6.67 -0.06 10.59
N LEU A 124 7.11 0.71 9.61
CA LEU A 124 7.82 1.97 9.88
C LEU A 124 6.90 2.99 10.57
N ALA A 125 5.65 3.12 10.11
CA ALA A 125 4.65 3.97 10.75
C ALA A 125 4.36 3.54 12.20
N ARG A 126 4.30 2.23 12.47
CA ARG A 126 4.13 1.66 13.82
C ARG A 126 5.29 2.04 14.72
N ARG A 127 6.53 1.84 14.26
CA ARG A 127 7.75 2.15 15.01
C ARG A 127 7.87 3.64 15.34
N MET A 128 7.46 4.52 14.42
CA MET A 128 7.48 5.97 14.63
C MET A 128 6.28 6.50 15.44
N GLY A 129 5.36 5.64 15.85
CA GLY A 129 4.14 6.07 16.56
C GLY A 129 3.15 6.85 15.68
N SER A 130 3.28 6.73 14.35
CA SER A 130 2.40 7.41 13.38
C SER A 130 1.09 6.67 13.12
N LEU A 131 0.97 5.40 13.53
CA LEU A 131 -0.29 4.67 13.47
C LEU A 131 -1.22 5.10 14.59
N THR A 132 -2.49 5.32 14.26
CA THR A 132 -3.52 5.60 15.25
C THR A 132 -3.75 4.38 16.16
N PRO A 133 -4.10 4.56 17.44
CA PRO A 133 -4.37 3.45 18.35
C PRO A 133 -5.50 2.52 17.86
N GLU A 134 -6.52 3.09 17.23
CA GLU A 134 -7.64 2.39 16.60
C GLU A 134 -7.15 1.47 15.47
N LEU A 135 -6.38 2.01 14.52
CA LEU A 135 -5.83 1.23 13.43
C LEU A 135 -4.90 0.13 13.97
N ALA A 136 -4.00 0.47 14.89
CA ALA A 136 -3.10 -0.50 15.49
C ALA A 136 -3.85 -1.67 16.14
N ARG A 137 -4.97 -1.41 16.84
CA ARG A 137 -5.81 -2.47 17.42
C ARG A 137 -6.45 -3.36 16.34
N LEU A 138 -6.93 -2.78 15.25
CA LEU A 138 -7.56 -3.51 14.14
C LEU A 138 -6.55 -4.37 13.36
N LEU A 139 -5.29 -3.96 13.32
CA LEU A 139 -4.21 -4.69 12.66
C LEU A 139 -3.60 -5.80 13.53
N ARG A 140 -4.03 -5.97 14.79
CA ARG A 140 -3.52 -7.07 15.62
C ARG A 140 -4.02 -8.40 15.10
N VAL A 141 -3.08 -9.32 14.91
CA VAL A 141 -3.38 -10.70 14.52
C VAL A 141 -2.70 -11.64 15.52
N PRO A 142 -3.43 -12.55 16.18
CA PRO A 142 -2.84 -13.49 17.12
C PRO A 142 -1.94 -14.48 16.38
N ILE A 143 -0.75 -14.76 16.93
CA ILE A 143 0.25 -15.64 16.33
C ILE A 143 0.56 -16.78 17.27
N ARG A 144 0.41 -18.01 16.76
CA ARG A 144 0.86 -19.24 17.40
C ARG A 144 2.34 -19.45 17.07
N TRP A 145 3.19 -18.94 17.95
CA TRP A 145 4.65 -18.93 17.77
C TRP A 145 5.26 -20.32 17.62
N ASP A 146 4.68 -21.34 18.24
CA ASP A 146 5.16 -22.73 18.14
C ASP A 146 5.06 -23.28 16.70
N ALA A 147 4.12 -22.77 15.90
CA ALA A 147 3.93 -23.18 14.49
C ALA A 147 4.79 -22.38 13.50
N VAL A 148 5.32 -21.21 13.90
CA VAL A 148 6.10 -20.33 13.02
C VAL A 148 7.33 -21.02 12.42
N PRO A 149 8.15 -21.79 13.17
CA PRO A 149 9.28 -22.50 12.58
C PRO A 149 8.86 -23.57 11.57
N GLY A 150 7.71 -24.22 11.78
CA GLY A 150 7.16 -25.19 10.82
C GLY A 150 6.78 -24.50 9.51
N TRP A 151 6.09 -23.36 9.60
CA TRP A 151 5.72 -22.55 8.44
C TRP A 151 6.93 -22.01 7.66
N LEU A 152 7.94 -21.46 8.35
CA LEU A 152 9.15 -20.94 7.71
C LEU A 152 9.94 -22.02 6.95
N ARG A 153 9.85 -23.28 7.37
CA ARG A 153 10.46 -24.43 6.69
C ARG A 153 9.57 -25.04 5.60
N GLY A 154 8.35 -24.52 5.42
CA GLY A 154 7.35 -25.08 4.49
C GLY A 154 6.72 -26.39 4.97
N ALA A 155 6.89 -26.74 6.25
CA ALA A 155 6.37 -27.98 6.85
C ALA A 155 4.99 -27.83 7.49
N ALA A 156 4.49 -26.60 7.66
CA ALA A 156 3.16 -26.32 8.21
C ALA A 156 2.45 -25.23 7.40
N PRO A 157 1.12 -25.32 7.22
CA PRO A 157 0.35 -24.28 6.56
C PRO A 157 0.27 -23.01 7.41
N LEU A 158 0.03 -21.87 6.74
CA LEU A 158 -0.13 -20.58 7.41
C LEU A 158 -1.32 -20.53 8.37
N SER A 159 -2.35 -21.36 8.13
CA SER A 159 -3.50 -21.55 9.00
C SER A 159 -3.16 -22.13 10.37
N ASP A 160 -1.95 -22.66 10.57
CA ASP A 160 -1.47 -23.16 11.87
C ASP A 160 -0.74 -22.09 12.65
N VAL A 161 -0.25 -21.05 11.97
CA VAL A 161 0.40 -19.89 12.59
C VAL A 161 -0.65 -18.89 13.05
N THR A 162 -1.63 -18.58 12.20
CA THR A 162 -2.55 -17.47 12.46
C THR A 162 -3.91 -17.61 11.75
N ASP A 163 -4.82 -16.69 12.02
CA ASP A 163 -6.12 -16.57 11.33
C ASP A 163 -5.90 -15.95 9.94
N VAL A 164 -6.00 -16.78 8.90
CA VAL A 164 -5.76 -16.38 7.51
C VAL A 164 -6.69 -15.24 7.09
N ALA A 165 -7.96 -15.24 7.53
CA ALA A 165 -8.90 -14.19 7.16
C ALA A 165 -8.55 -12.83 7.79
N ARG A 166 -8.02 -12.83 9.02
CA ARG A 166 -7.46 -11.60 9.63
C ARG A 166 -6.21 -11.14 8.89
N LEU A 167 -5.36 -12.09 8.50
CA LEU A 167 -4.12 -11.80 7.78
C LEU A 167 -4.38 -11.24 6.37
N GLU A 168 -5.42 -11.72 5.68
CA GLU A 168 -5.87 -11.17 4.40
C GLU A 168 -6.38 -9.74 4.55
N ARG A 169 -7.13 -9.44 5.62
CA ARG A 169 -7.54 -8.06 5.93
C ARG A 169 -6.34 -7.16 6.20
N LEU A 170 -5.34 -7.65 6.93
CA LEU A 170 -4.07 -6.95 7.13
C LEU A 170 -3.37 -6.68 5.79
N GLY A 171 -3.32 -7.68 4.90
CA GLY A 171 -2.76 -7.57 3.56
C GLY A 171 -3.51 -6.57 2.68
N THR A 172 -4.82 -6.47 2.82
CA THR A 172 -5.64 -5.48 2.10
C THR A 172 -5.31 -4.05 2.55
N VAL A 173 -5.21 -3.82 3.86
CA VAL A 173 -4.79 -2.52 4.40
C VAL A 173 -3.36 -2.19 3.97
N ALA A 174 -2.45 -3.17 4.00
CA ALA A 174 -1.10 -3.01 3.47
C ALA A 174 -1.13 -2.62 1.99
N ALA A 175 -1.91 -3.29 1.16
CA ALA A 175 -2.06 -2.94 -0.25
C ALA A 175 -2.51 -1.48 -0.45
N ASP A 176 -3.51 -1.02 0.33
CA ASP A 176 -3.98 0.37 0.28
C ASP A 176 -2.86 1.36 0.62
N PHE A 177 -2.09 1.10 1.67
CA PHE A 177 -0.92 1.91 2.03
C PHE A 177 0.21 1.85 0.98
N GLY A 178 0.37 0.69 0.32
CA GLY A 178 1.26 0.52 -0.82
C GLY A 178 0.88 1.43 -1.99
N ARG A 179 -0.41 1.51 -2.33
CA ARG A 179 -0.96 2.41 -3.36
C ARG A 179 -0.79 3.88 -2.98
N VAL A 180 -1.02 4.24 -1.72
CA VAL A 180 -0.75 5.62 -1.23
C VAL A 180 0.71 5.98 -1.47
N ARG A 181 1.65 5.10 -1.09
CA ARG A 181 3.09 5.32 -1.26
C ARG A 181 3.47 5.50 -2.73
N GLU A 182 2.94 4.65 -3.60
CA GLU A 182 3.20 4.68 -5.05
C GLU A 182 2.69 5.97 -5.69
N ALA A 183 1.52 6.46 -5.28
CA ALA A 183 0.96 7.71 -5.79
C ALA A 183 1.57 8.98 -5.17
N THR A 184 2.29 8.87 -4.05
CA THR A 184 2.88 10.00 -3.32
C THR A 184 4.38 9.80 -3.12
N SER A 185 4.81 9.43 -1.92
CA SER A 185 6.15 9.00 -1.54
C SER A 185 6.09 8.29 -0.19
N THR A 186 7.17 7.62 0.22
CA THR A 186 7.26 7.02 1.56
C THR A 186 7.05 8.06 2.67
N ALA A 187 7.70 9.22 2.57
CA ALA A 187 7.61 10.26 3.59
C ALA A 187 6.19 10.84 3.71
N GLU A 188 5.51 11.07 2.57
CA GLU A 188 4.14 11.57 2.57
C GLU A 188 3.14 10.53 3.08
N ALA A 189 3.30 9.26 2.67
CA ALA A 189 2.44 8.19 3.13
C ALA A 189 2.55 7.97 4.66
N LEU A 190 3.75 8.11 5.24
CA LEU A 190 3.97 8.10 6.68
C LEU A 190 3.25 9.27 7.39
N ARG A 191 3.30 10.47 6.81
CA ARG A 191 2.57 11.64 7.34
C ARG A 191 1.07 11.46 7.24
N LEU A 192 0.57 10.79 6.21
CA LEU A 192 -0.85 10.57 6.00
C LEU A 192 -1.41 9.42 6.86
N ALA A 193 -0.56 8.47 7.29
CA ALA A 193 -0.96 7.33 8.13
C ALA A 193 -1.65 7.75 9.44
N ARG A 194 -1.24 8.88 10.03
CA ARG A 194 -1.85 9.46 11.25
C ARG A 194 -3.32 9.86 11.09
N HIS A 195 -3.82 9.90 9.87
CA HIS A 195 -5.19 10.27 9.55
C HIS A 195 -6.09 9.07 9.29
N VAL A 196 -5.58 7.84 9.44
CA VAL A 196 -6.31 6.60 9.15
C VAL A 196 -6.68 5.92 10.46
N ASP A 197 -7.97 5.76 10.72
CA ASP A 197 -8.47 5.11 11.96
C ASP A 197 -8.86 3.64 11.71
N GLY A 198 -9.03 3.24 10.45
CA GLY A 198 -9.43 1.88 10.09
C GLY A 198 -9.28 1.56 8.60
N PRO A 199 -9.63 0.31 8.20
CA PRO A 199 -9.45 -0.18 6.83
C PRO A 199 -10.16 0.66 5.76
N GLU A 200 -11.37 1.13 6.03
CA GLU A 200 -12.14 1.94 5.07
C GLU A 200 -11.49 3.31 4.84
N ASP A 201 -10.85 3.87 5.87
CA ASP A 201 -10.10 5.11 5.78
C ASP A 201 -8.81 4.92 4.97
N ALA A 202 -8.14 3.76 5.11
CA ALA A 202 -6.98 3.41 4.28
C ALA A 202 -7.36 3.33 2.80
N ALA A 203 -8.45 2.63 2.49
CA ALA A 203 -8.97 2.51 1.13
C ALA A 203 -9.40 3.87 0.56
N ARG A 204 -10.02 4.73 1.37
CA ARG A 204 -10.36 6.12 0.97
C ARG A 204 -9.09 6.92 0.70
N LEU A 205 -8.12 6.87 1.60
CA LEU A 205 -6.86 7.59 1.46
C LEU A 205 -6.12 7.17 0.18
N ALA A 206 -6.07 5.87 -0.13
CA ALA A 206 -5.48 5.36 -1.36
C ALA A 206 -6.15 5.97 -2.61
N ARG A 207 -7.48 6.00 -2.67
CA ARG A 207 -8.22 6.64 -3.78
C ARG A 207 -7.93 8.15 -3.90
N VAL A 208 -7.77 8.84 -2.77
CA VAL A 208 -7.37 10.26 -2.80
C VAL A 208 -5.95 10.41 -3.30
N ALA A 209 -5.03 9.59 -2.82
CA ALA A 209 -3.63 9.60 -3.22
C ALA A 209 -3.48 9.35 -4.73
N GLU A 210 -4.18 8.37 -5.29
CA GLU A 210 -4.18 8.08 -6.73
C GLU A 210 -4.73 9.25 -7.56
N ALA A 211 -5.73 9.97 -7.06
CA ALA A 211 -6.33 11.10 -7.78
C ALA A 211 -5.52 12.41 -7.65
N ALA A 212 -4.98 12.70 -6.47
CA ALA A 212 -4.32 13.96 -6.15
C ALA A 212 -2.78 13.89 -6.24
N GLY A 213 -2.21 12.68 -6.23
CA GLY A 213 -0.78 12.44 -6.24
C GLY A 213 -0.06 13.14 -5.08
N PRO A 214 1.11 13.74 -5.30
CA PRO A 214 1.87 14.49 -4.29
C PRO A 214 1.14 15.68 -3.65
N ARG A 215 -0.03 16.09 -4.18
CA ARG A 215 -0.85 17.16 -3.56
C ARG A 215 -1.75 16.64 -2.45
N THR A 216 -1.76 15.35 -2.17
CA THR A 216 -2.61 14.72 -1.14
C THR A 216 -2.34 15.31 0.24
N THR A 217 -1.07 15.39 0.65
CA THR A 217 -0.68 15.96 1.95
C THR A 217 -1.16 17.40 2.09
N ARG A 218 -1.00 18.22 1.05
CA ARG A 218 -1.47 19.61 1.02
C ARG A 218 -2.99 19.71 1.13
N SER A 219 -3.71 18.81 0.45
CA SER A 219 -5.17 18.75 0.49
C SER A 219 -5.67 18.42 1.90
N PHE A 220 -5.03 17.48 2.58
CA PHE A 220 -5.32 17.16 3.98
C PHE A 220 -4.97 18.31 4.93
N ALA A 221 -3.84 19.00 4.70
CA ALA A 221 -3.43 20.14 5.52
C ALA A 221 -4.40 21.33 5.41
N VAL A 222 -4.90 21.64 4.20
CA VAL A 222 -5.77 22.80 3.94
C VAL A 222 -7.24 22.50 4.25
N LEU A 223 -7.76 21.37 3.77
CA LEU A 223 -9.20 21.06 3.83
C LEU A 223 -9.58 20.29 5.10
N GLY A 224 -8.63 19.53 5.68
CA GLY A 224 -8.85 18.61 6.79
C GLY A 224 -9.47 17.27 6.36
N LYS A 225 -9.18 16.21 7.14
CA LYS A 225 -9.60 14.80 6.89
C LYS A 225 -11.07 14.68 6.47
N ALA A 226 -11.99 15.25 7.26
CA ALA A 226 -13.43 15.10 7.04
C ALA A 226 -13.92 15.71 5.72
N ARG A 227 -13.36 16.86 5.30
CA ARG A 227 -13.76 17.51 4.04
C ARG A 227 -13.18 16.77 2.84
N VAL A 228 -11.92 16.33 2.93
CA VAL A 228 -11.28 15.54 1.87
C VAL A 228 -12.07 14.26 1.63
N PHE A 229 -12.34 13.47 2.67
CA PHE A 229 -13.09 12.22 2.51
C PHE A 229 -14.53 12.43 2.02
N ARG A 230 -15.22 13.48 2.45
CA ARG A 230 -16.55 13.82 1.90
C ARG A 230 -16.47 14.21 0.43
N ALA A 231 -15.46 14.97 0.02
CA ALA A 231 -15.25 15.34 -1.37
C ALA A 231 -15.02 14.10 -2.23
N THR A 232 -14.19 13.16 -1.78
CA THR A 232 -13.95 11.88 -2.46
C THR A 232 -15.24 11.08 -2.61
N VAL A 233 -16.04 10.94 -1.55
CA VAL A 233 -17.31 10.19 -1.62
C VAL A 233 -18.30 10.84 -2.59
N ARG A 234 -18.37 12.18 -2.62
CA ARG A 234 -19.21 12.89 -3.60
C ARG A 234 -18.74 12.66 -5.03
N LEU A 235 -17.43 12.73 -5.26
CA LEU A 235 -16.84 12.46 -6.58
C LEU A 235 -17.10 11.01 -7.03
N SER A 236 -16.91 10.04 -6.13
CA SER A 236 -17.16 8.62 -6.43
C SER A 236 -18.63 8.36 -6.75
N ARG A 237 -19.57 8.98 -6.03
CA ARG A 237 -21.01 8.87 -6.35
C ARG A 237 -21.36 9.50 -7.70
N ALA A 238 -20.77 10.64 -8.02
CA ALA A 238 -20.96 11.28 -9.32
C ALA A 238 -20.43 10.39 -10.46
N ALA A 239 -19.23 9.81 -10.29
CA ALA A 239 -18.64 8.90 -11.27
C ALA A 239 -19.44 7.59 -11.43
N ALA A 240 -19.94 7.01 -10.33
CA ALA A 240 -20.81 5.84 -10.41
C ALA A 240 -22.13 6.16 -11.14
N GLY A 241 -22.69 7.35 -10.90
CA GLY A 241 -23.87 7.83 -11.61
C GLY A 241 -23.64 7.99 -13.11
N THR A 242 -22.51 8.56 -13.53
CA THR A 242 -22.19 8.71 -14.97
C THR A 242 -21.96 7.36 -15.64
N LEU A 243 -21.26 6.43 -15.01
CA LEU A 243 -21.08 5.08 -15.54
C LEU A 243 -22.41 4.33 -15.68
N LEU A 244 -23.31 4.45 -14.69
CA LEU A 244 -24.64 3.87 -14.78
C LEU A 244 -25.44 4.47 -15.95
N LEU A 245 -25.36 5.79 -16.15
CA LEU A 245 -26.00 6.46 -17.28
C LEU A 245 -25.44 6.00 -18.63
N ILE A 246 -24.12 5.82 -18.74
CA ILE A 246 -23.49 5.25 -19.93
C ILE A 246 -23.97 3.82 -20.18
N TRP A 247 -24.05 3.00 -19.13
CA TRP A 247 -24.52 1.62 -19.26
C TRP A 247 -26.00 1.57 -19.70
N LEU A 248 -26.85 2.41 -19.10
CA LEU A 248 -28.26 2.52 -19.47
C LEU A 248 -28.44 3.02 -20.91
N SER A 249 -27.63 3.98 -21.36
CA SER A 249 -27.71 4.48 -22.74
C SER A 249 -27.25 3.42 -23.75
N LEU A 250 -26.21 2.65 -23.45
CA LEU A 250 -25.81 1.50 -24.27
C LEU A 250 -26.89 0.42 -24.32
N ALA A 251 -27.54 0.11 -23.20
CA ALA A 251 -28.64 -0.84 -23.14
C ALA A 251 -29.84 -0.38 -23.99
N GLN A 252 -30.18 0.92 -23.96
CA GLN A 252 -31.22 1.52 -24.81
C GLN A 252 -30.89 1.38 -26.30
N VAL A 253 -29.65 1.67 -26.70
CA VAL A 253 -29.21 1.52 -28.10
C VAL A 253 -29.30 0.05 -28.55
N ALA A 254 -28.88 -0.89 -27.72
CA ALA A 254 -28.97 -2.32 -28.02
C ALA A 254 -30.43 -2.79 -28.19
N ALA A 255 -31.35 -2.32 -27.34
CA ALA A 255 -32.77 -2.64 -27.44
C ALA A 255 -33.41 -2.09 -28.74
N VAL A 256 -33.06 -0.87 -29.15
CA VAL A 256 -33.53 -0.28 -30.42
C VAL A 256 -33.00 -1.05 -31.62
N LEU A 257 -31.72 -1.44 -31.60
CA LEU A 257 -31.14 -2.25 -32.66
C LEU A 257 -31.79 -3.62 -32.75
N GLY A 258 -32.02 -4.30 -31.62
CA GLY A 258 -32.69 -5.60 -31.57
C GLY A 258 -34.14 -5.55 -32.08
N THR A 259 -34.91 -4.53 -31.71
CA THR A 259 -36.29 -4.37 -32.20
C THR A 259 -36.34 -4.09 -33.70
N ARG A 260 -35.39 -3.31 -34.24
CA ARG A 260 -35.26 -3.05 -35.68
C ARG A 260 -34.87 -4.29 -36.48
N THR A 261 -33.91 -5.08 -36.02
CA THR A 261 -33.51 -6.32 -36.70
C THR A 261 -34.63 -7.36 -36.68
N THR A 262 -35.35 -7.49 -35.56
CA THR A 262 -36.49 -8.40 -35.43
C THR A 262 -37.64 -7.98 -36.35
N ALA A 263 -37.95 -6.68 -36.43
CA ALA A 263 -38.97 -6.16 -37.33
C ALA A 263 -38.61 -6.36 -38.82
N LEU A 264 -37.33 -6.22 -39.17
CA LEU A 264 -36.82 -6.50 -40.52
C LEU A 264 -36.91 -7.99 -40.87
N LEU A 265 -36.52 -8.87 -39.95
CA LEU A 265 -36.64 -10.33 -40.09
C LEU A 265 -38.10 -10.76 -40.27
N LEU A 266 -39.01 -10.24 -39.45
CA LEU A 266 -40.44 -10.54 -39.55
C LEU A 266 -41.05 -10.03 -40.87
N ARG A 267 -40.61 -8.88 -41.37
CA ARG A 267 -41.03 -8.37 -42.70
C ARG A 267 -40.50 -9.22 -43.84
N TRP A 268 -39.30 -9.79 -43.70
CA TRP A 268 -38.72 -10.69 -44.69
C TRP A 268 -39.41 -12.05 -44.72
N LEU A 269 -39.85 -12.53 -43.56
CA LEU A 269 -40.56 -13.80 -43.38
C LEU A 269 -42.08 -13.69 -43.59
N ALA A 270 -42.63 -12.48 -43.68
CA ALA A 270 -44.06 -12.27 -43.88
C ALA A 270 -44.47 -12.74 -45.30
N PRO A 271 -45.41 -13.70 -45.42
CA PRO A 271 -45.87 -14.17 -46.72
C PRO A 271 -46.59 -13.04 -47.48
N LYS A 272 -46.32 -12.92 -48.78
CA LYS A 272 -46.93 -11.90 -49.63
C LYS A 272 -48.46 -12.10 -49.67
N PRO A 273 -49.26 -11.02 -49.58
CA PRO A 273 -50.71 -11.14 -49.62
C PRO A 273 -51.14 -11.76 -50.95
N VAL A 274 -51.88 -12.87 -50.87
CA VAL A 274 -52.48 -13.54 -52.03
C VAL A 274 -53.60 -12.63 -52.55
N ASP A 275 -53.40 -12.05 -53.72
CA ASP A 275 -54.39 -11.19 -54.38
C ASP A 275 -55.59 -12.05 -54.81
N ARG A 276 -56.71 -11.88 -54.10
CA ARG A 276 -57.96 -12.62 -54.27
C ARG A 276 -58.93 -11.86 -55.18
N ARG A 277 -58.46 -11.26 -56.27
CA ARG A 277 -59.29 -10.57 -57.28
C ARG A 277 -59.10 -11.09 -58.70
N ARG A 278 -59.31 -12.39 -58.94
CA ARG A 278 -59.65 -12.93 -60.27
C ARG A 278 -60.54 -14.15 -60.11
N GLY A 279 -61.86 -13.96 -60.17
CA GLY A 279 -62.80 -15.07 -60.07
C GLY A 279 -64.26 -14.66 -59.87
N ALA A 280 -64.75 -13.66 -60.59
CA ALA A 280 -66.19 -13.44 -60.77
C ALA A 280 -66.40 -12.59 -62.02
N GLY A 281 -66.85 -13.21 -63.11
CA GLY A 281 -67.31 -12.48 -64.29
C GLY A 281 -66.91 -13.08 -65.64
N GLN A 282 -67.27 -14.34 -65.91
CA GLN A 282 -67.61 -14.80 -67.27
C GLN A 282 -68.73 -15.84 -67.14
N SER A 283 -69.95 -15.39 -67.41
CA SER A 283 -71.13 -16.16 -67.82
C SER A 283 -71.96 -15.23 -68.70
#